data_AF-A0A967I5X0-F1
#
_entry.id   AF-A0A967I5X0-F1
#
_cell.length_a   1.000
_cell.length_b   1.000
_cell.length_c   1.000
_cell.angle_alpha   90.00
_cell.angle_beta   90.00
_cell.angle_gamma   90.00
#
_symmetry.space_group_name_H-M   'P 1'
#
loop_
_entity.id
_entity.type
_entity.pdbx_description
1 polymer ?
#
loop_
_entity_poly.entity_id
_entity_poly.type
_entity_poly.pdbx_seq_one_letter_code
_entity_poly.pdbx_strand_id
1 'polypeptide(L)' 'MAKKRDSFEADLKKLEEIVETLESGDLPLEESMARFEEGVKCAARCRKTLESAELKVEKLLRDRDGGHVVEPFEED' A
#
# COMPACT_ATOMS: atom_id res chain seq x y z
N MET A 1 22.22 -3.19 1.21
CA MET A 1 21.20 -4.22 1.47
C MET A 1 19.82 -3.61 1.22
N ALA A 2 19.35 -3.62 -0.03
CA ALA A 2 18.13 -2.95 -0.48
C ALA A 2 16.89 -3.84 -0.27
N LYS A 3 16.52 -4.13 0.98
CA LYS A 3 15.42 -5.06 1.32
C LYS A 3 14.01 -4.43 1.28
N LYS A 4 13.86 -3.24 0.67
CA LYS A 4 12.59 -2.46 0.67
C LYS A 4 11.91 -2.32 -0.70
N ARG A 5 12.59 -2.65 -1.80
CA ARG A 5 12.02 -2.64 -3.16
C ARG A 5 11.25 -3.92 -3.51
N ASP A 6 11.26 -4.90 -2.62
CA ASP A 6 10.60 -6.18 -2.88
C ASP A 6 9.23 -6.30 -2.21
N SER A 7 8.77 -5.33 -1.38
CA SER A 7 7.52 -5.51 -0.63
C SER A 7 6.28 -5.07 -1.39
N PHE A 8 6.30 -3.91 -2.06
CA PHE A 8 5.14 -3.43 -2.80
C PHE A 8 4.92 -4.24 -4.07
N GLU A 9 5.98 -4.42 -4.85
CA GLU A 9 5.97 -5.15 -6.11
C GLU A 9 5.61 -6.63 -5.90
N ALA A 10 6.07 -7.25 -4.80
CA ALA A 10 5.65 -8.61 -4.46
C ALA A 10 4.19 -8.68 -3.97
N ASP A 11 3.73 -7.73 -3.15
CA ASP A 11 2.33 -7.67 -2.73
C ASP A 11 1.40 -7.41 -3.94
N LEU A 12 1.82 -6.58 -4.88
CA LEU A 12 1.08 -6.31 -6.11
C LEU A 12 1.00 -7.56 -6.98
N LYS A 13 2.14 -8.20 -7.24
CA LYS A 13 2.19 -9.45 -8.02
C LYS A 13 1.32 -10.54 -7.40
N LYS A 14 1.38 -10.68 -6.08
CA LYS A 14 0.56 -11.65 -5.36
C LYS A 14 -0.94 -11.34 -5.47
N LEU A 15 -1.30 -10.05 -5.44
CA LEU A 15 -2.69 -9.63 -5.65
C LEU A 15 -3.16 -9.98 -7.08
N GLU A 16 -2.33 -9.75 -8.09
CA GLU A 16 -2.63 -10.11 -9.48
C GLU A 16 -2.86 -11.62 -9.63
N GLU A 17 -1.98 -12.45 -9.07
CA GLU A 17 -2.12 -13.91 -9.07
C GLU A 17 -3.42 -14.38 -8.38
N ILE A 18 -3.81 -13.73 -7.29
CA ILE A 18 -5.07 -14.02 -6.59
C ILE A 18 -6.28 -13.67 -7.46
N VAL A 19 -6.27 -12.50 -8.10
CA VAL A 19 -7.35 -12.05 -8.98
C VAL A 19 -7.49 -13.00 -10.17
N GLU A 20 -6.39 -13.32 -10.85
CA GLU A 20 -6.39 -14.27 -11.97
C GLU A 20 -6.96 -15.63 -11.56
N THR A 21 -6.58 -16.13 -10.37
CA THR A 21 -7.13 -17.38 -9.84
C THR A 21 -8.65 -17.28 -9.57
N LEU A 22 -9.12 -16.17 -9.01
CA LEU A 22 -10.56 -15.97 -8.73
C LEU A 22 -11.38 -15.81 -10.01
N GLU A 23 -10.82 -15.16 -11.03
CA GLU A 23 -11.46 -14.94 -12.33
C GLU A 23 -11.58 -16.24 -13.16
N SER A 24 -10.71 -17.23 -12.92
CA SER A 24 -10.80 -18.53 -13.58
C SER A 24 -12.10 -19.28 -13.22
N GLY A 25 -12.62 -19.06 -12.01
CA GLY A 25 -13.87 -19.66 -11.54
C GLY A 25 -13.79 -21.16 -11.24
N ASP A 26 -12.59 -21.75 -11.26
CA ASP A 26 -12.38 -23.20 -11.07
C ASP A 26 -12.28 -23.62 -9.59
N LEU A 27 -12.33 -22.65 -8.66
CA LEU A 27 -12.17 -22.90 -7.23
C LEU A 27 -13.51 -23.27 -6.56
N PRO A 28 -13.51 -24.24 -5.63
CA PRO A 28 -14.60 -24.40 -4.67
C PRO A 28 -14.89 -23.11 -3.92
N LEU A 29 -16.13 -22.96 -3.42
CA LEU A 29 -16.58 -21.75 -2.72
C LEU A 29 -15.69 -21.40 -1.52
N GLU A 30 -15.33 -22.39 -0.71
CA GLU A 30 -14.50 -22.19 0.49
C GLU A 30 -13.09 -21.70 0.14
N GLU A 31 -12.50 -22.25 -0.93
CA GLU A 31 -11.20 -21.79 -1.42
C GLU A 31 -11.29 -20.38 -2.04
N SER A 32 -12.36 -20.10 -2.77
CA SER A 32 -12.64 -18.77 -3.34
C SER A 32 -12.75 -17.72 -2.24
N MET A 33 -13.42 -18.02 -1.13
CA MET A 33 -13.51 -17.14 0.03
C MET A 33 -12.13 -16.91 0.67
N ALA A 34 -11.33 -17.96 0.84
CA ALA A 34 -9.98 -17.83 1.41
C ALA A 34 -9.07 -16.95 0.52
N ARG A 35 -9.09 -17.16 -0.80
CA ARG A 35 -8.34 -16.35 -1.77
C ARG A 35 -8.82 -14.89 -1.78
N PHE A 36 -10.13 -14.66 -1.71
CA PHE A 36 -10.69 -13.32 -1.61
C PHE A 36 -10.19 -12.57 -0.36
N GLU A 37 -10.24 -13.20 0.81
CA GLU A 37 -9.73 -12.59 2.04
C GLU A 37 -8.23 -12.25 1.95
N GLU A 38 -7.45 -13.14 1.35
CA GLU A 38 -6.03 -12.91 1.11
C GLU A 38 -5.81 -11.73 0.16
N GLY A 39 -6.59 -11.64 -0.93
CA GLY A 39 -6.57 -10.54 -1.88
C GLY A 39 -6.89 -9.20 -1.21
N VAL A 40 -7.93 -9.15 -0.37
CA VAL A 40 -8.29 -7.94 0.41
C VAL A 40 -7.12 -7.49 1.30
N LYS A 41 -6.48 -8.43 2.01
CA LYS A 41 -5.31 -8.13 2.85
C LYS A 41 -4.14 -7.63 2.01
N CYS A 42 -3.93 -8.19 0.82
CA CYS A 42 -2.88 -7.78 -0.12
C CYS A 42 -3.10 -6.35 -0.62
N ALA A 43 -4.31 -6.06 -1.12
CA ALA A 43 -4.71 -4.74 -1.57
C ALA A 43 -4.55 -3.67 -0.48
N ALA A 44 -4.91 -3.99 0.76
CA ALA A 44 -4.73 -3.10 1.89
C ALA A 44 -3.24 -2.74 2.15
N ARG A 45 -2.32 -3.71 2.01
CA ARG A 45 -0.88 -3.46 2.13
C ARG A 45 -0.34 -2.60 0.99
N CYS A 46 -0.77 -2.86 -0.24
CA CYS A 46 -0.42 -2.02 -1.39
C CYS A 46 -0.85 -0.57 -1.17
N ARG A 47 -2.11 -0.36 -0.77
CA ARG A 47 -2.66 0.97 -0.48
C ARG A 47 -1.87 1.70 0.59
N LYS A 48 -1.58 1.04 1.72
CA LYS A 48 -0.79 1.64 2.81
C LYS A 48 0.62 2.05 2.37
N THR A 49 1.22 1.28 1.48
CA THR A 49 2.55 1.58 0.94
C THR A 49 2.51 2.80 0.04
N LEU A 50 1.49 2.91 -0.83
CA LEU A 50 1.27 4.07 -1.68
C LEU A 50 0.99 5.34 -0.86
N GLU A 51 0.11 5.27 0.14
CA GLU A 51 -0.17 6.38 1.06
C GLU A 51 1.10 6.89 1.77
N SER A 52 1.96 5.95 2.20
CA SER A 52 3.24 6.31 2.84
C SER A 52 4.21 7.00 1.85
N ALA A 53 4.21 6.58 0.59
CA ALA A 53 5.01 7.18 -0.45
C ALA A 53 4.50 8.59 -0.82
N GLU A 54 3.19 8.75 -0.95
CA GLU A 54 2.53 10.04 -1.23
C GLU A 54 2.85 11.07 -0.13
N LEU A 55 2.68 10.70 1.14
CA LEU A 55 3.01 11.57 2.27
C LEU A 55 4.49 12.00 2.26
N LYS A 56 5.39 11.09 1.85
CA LYS A 56 6.81 11.40 1.75
C LYS A 56 7.09 12.39 0.61
N VAL A 57 6.44 12.23 -0.53
CA VAL A 57 6.55 13.17 -1.66
C VAL A 57 6.02 14.55 -1.25
N GLU A 58 4.87 14.61 -0.59
CA GLU A 58 4.27 15.85 -0.13
C GLU A 58 5.20 16.61 0.83
N LYS A 59 5.79 15.92 1.81
CA LYS A 59 6.78 16.53 2.72
C LYS A 59 7.98 17.10 1.97
N LEU A 60 8.54 16.33 1.03
CA LEU A 60 9.69 16.79 0.24
C LEU A 60 9.36 18.03 -0.61
N LEU A 61 8.14 18.13 -1.14
CA LEU A 61 7.69 19.32 -1.88
C LEU A 61 7.54 20.53 -0.97
N ARG A 62 6.92 20.35 0.21
CA ARG A 62 6.79 21.41 1.23
C ARG A 62 8.15 21.91 1.71
N ASP A 63 9.09 21.01 1.96
CA ASP A 63 10.46 21.34 2.39
C ASP A 63 11.24 22.09 1.29
N ARG A 64 11.09 21.69 0.03
CA ARG A 64 11.76 22.32 -1.13
C ARG A 64 11.26 23.74 -1.38
N ASP A 65 9.96 23.97 -1.21
CA ASP A 65 9.34 25.27 -1.49
C ASP A 65 9.45 26.25 -0.29
N GLY A 66 10.30 25.94 0.71
CA GLY A 66 10.58 26.82 1.85
C GLY A 66 9.48 26.82 2.92
N GLY A 67 8.72 25.74 3.04
CA GLY A 67 7.60 25.61 3.97
C GLY A 67 8.02 25.75 5.43
N HIS A 68 7.84 26.95 5.98
CA HIS A 68 7.90 27.17 7.42
C HIS A 68 6.88 26.25 8.11
N VAL A 69 7.37 25.37 8.99
CA VAL A 69 6.51 24.68 9.94
C VAL A 69 6.06 25.73 10.94
N VAL A 70 4.80 26.18 10.81
CA VAL A 70 4.16 26.99 11.85
C VAL A 70 3.82 26.02 12.98
N GLU A 71 4.71 25.89 13.96
CA GLU A 71 4.33 25.26 15.22
C GLU A 71 3.43 26.24 15.98
N PRO A 72 2.31 25.77 16.57
CA PRO A 72 1.50 26.59 17.45
C PRO A 72 2.37 27.13 18.59
N PHE A 73 2.44 28.44 18.72
CA PHE A 73 3.09 29.08 19.86
C PHE A 73 2.17 28.86 21.08
N GLU A 74 2.59 28.00 22.02
CA GLU A 74 1.93 27.91 23.32
C GLU A 74 2.43 29.09 24.18
N GLU A 75 1.57 30.08 24.38
CA GLU A 75 1.78 31.12 25.39
C GLU A 75 1.44 30.54 26.76
N ASP A 76 2.45 30.52 27.66
CA ASP A 76 2.29 30.23 29.10
C ASP A 76 1.29 31.19 29.78
#